data_AF-A0A7C3PDS4-F1
#
_entry.id   AF-A0A7C3PDS4-F1
#
_cell.length_a   1.000
_cell.length_b   1.000
_cell.length_c   1.000
_cell.angle_alpha   90.00
_cell.angle_beta   90.00
_cell.angle_gamma   90.00
#
_symmetry.space_group_name_H-M   'P 1'
#
loop_
_entity.id
_entity.type
_entity.pdbx_description
1 polymer ?
#
loop_
_entity_poly.entity_id
_entity_poly.type
_entity_poly.pdbx_seq_one_letter_code
_entity_poly.pdbx_strand_id
1 'polypeptide(L)' 'YRGDAAGMGNPHLVLFVEDPARTRVTTHGPNLEVDDRFPKRTNVEFVTVSGPMVKSSSALRLT' A
#
# COMPACT_ATOMS: atom_id res chain seq x y z
N TYR A 1 -2.52 -6.74 5.60
CA TYR A 1 -2.32 -6.51 4.16
C TYR A 1 -0.86 -6.68 3.82
N ARG A 2 -0.53 -7.09 2.59
CA ARG A 2 0.83 -7.03 2.05
C ARG A 2 0.95 -5.80 1.17
N GLY A 3 2.02 -5.03 1.32
CA GLY A 3 2.19 -3.78 0.62
C GLY A 3 3.49 -3.10 1.00
N ASP A 4 3.78 -2.01 0.31
CA ASP A 4 5.02 -1.25 0.45
C ASP A 4 4.71 0.23 0.66
N ALA A 5 5.61 0.92 1.37
CA ALA A 5 5.54 2.35 1.56
C ALA A 5 6.46 3.06 0.56
N ALA A 6 5.97 4.14 -0.04
CA ALA A 6 6.71 4.97 -0.97
C ALA A 6 6.57 6.45 -0.62
N GLY A 7 7.59 7.23 -0.98
CA GLY A 7 7.58 8.69 -0.83
C GLY A 7 7.77 9.37 -2.18
N MET A 8 6.80 10.20 -2.57
CA MET A 8 6.87 11.03 -3.80
C MET A 8 6.80 12.53 -3.48
N GLY A 9 7.09 12.90 -2.23
CA GLY A 9 6.86 14.24 -1.66
C GLY A 9 5.85 14.22 -0.50
N ASN A 10 4.92 13.27 -0.52
CA ASN A 10 4.06 12.85 0.58
C ASN A 10 4.12 11.32 0.73
N PRO A 11 3.81 10.76 1.92
CA PRO A 11 3.89 9.32 2.17
C PRO A 11 2.67 8.58 1.62
N HIS A 12 2.92 7.52 0.84
CA HIS A 12 1.91 6.61 0.33
C HIS A 12 2.15 5.19 0.85
N LEU A 13 1.11 4.55 1.36
CA LEU A 13 1.08 3.14 1.73
C LEU A 13 0.19 2.38 0.74
N VAL A 14 0.79 1.56 -0.12
CA VAL A 14 0.08 0.82 -1.16
C VAL A 14 -0.10 -0.63 -0.73
N LEU A 15 -1.36 -1.05 -0.58
CA LEU A 15 -1.74 -2.36 -0.08
C LEU A 15 -2.42 -3.18 -1.17
N PHE A 16 -1.89 -4.38 -1.41
CA PHE A 16 -2.48 -5.32 -2.36
C PHE A 16 -3.64 -6.07 -1.72
N VAL A 17 -4.77 -6.07 -2.43
CA VAL A 17 -6.00 -6.78 -2.07
C VAL A 17 -6.54 -7.57 -3.25
N GLU A 18 -7.30 -8.62 -2.96
CA GLU A 18 -7.95 -9.43 -3.99
C GLU A 18 -9.09 -8.67 -4.67
N ASP A 19 -9.92 -8.00 -3.88
CA ASP A 19 -11.04 -7.20 -4.35
C ASP A 19 -11.21 -5.95 -3.47
N PRO A 20 -11.04 -4.73 -4.01
CA PRO A 20 -11.19 -3.50 -3.24
C PRO A 20 -12.64 -3.28 -2.79
N ALA A 21 -13.63 -3.77 -3.54
CA ALA A 21 -15.05 -3.62 -3.22
C ALA A 21 -15.47 -4.46 -2.01
N ARG A 22 -14.76 -5.56 -1.75
CA ARG A 22 -14.95 -6.42 -0.58
C ARG A 22 -14.04 -6.06 0.59
N THR A 23 -13.05 -5.21 0.35
CA THR A 23 -12.12 -4.76 1.39
C THR A 23 -12.80 -3.73 2.27
N ARG A 24 -12.59 -3.81 3.60
CA ARG A 24 -13.13 -2.83 4.57
C ARG A 24 -12.30 -1.54 4.56
N VAL A 25 -12.25 -0.86 3.40
CA VAL A 25 -11.44 0.34 3.18
C VAL A 25 -11.81 1.45 4.15
N THR A 26 -13.11 1.68 4.38
CA THR A 26 -13.61 2.73 5.27
C THR A 26 -13.32 2.47 6.75
N THR A 27 -13.05 1.23 7.13
CA THR A 27 -12.70 0.86 8.50
C THR A 27 -11.19 0.79 8.70
N HIS A 28 -10.46 0.16 7.77
CA HIS A 28 -9.02 -0.02 7.91
C HIS A 28 -8.20 1.17 7.43
N GLY A 29 -8.69 1.92 6.42
CA GLY A 29 -8.01 3.10 5.88
C GLY A 29 -7.68 4.13 6.95
N PRO A 30 -8.66 4.63 7.73
CA PRO A 30 -8.40 5.64 8.77
C PRO A 30 -7.42 5.16 9.85
N ASN A 31 -7.47 3.88 10.24
CA ASN A 31 -6.54 3.32 11.22
C ASN A 31 -5.10 3.27 10.70
N LEU A 32 -4.93 3.03 9.39
CA LEU A 32 -3.62 2.99 8.75
C LEU A 32 -3.10 4.39 8.40
N GLU A 33 -3.99 5.34 8.11
CA GLU A 33 -3.67 6.75 7.83
C GLU A 33 -2.90 7.37 9.00
N VAL A 34 -3.30 7.08 10.23
CA VAL A 34 -2.76 7.69 11.46
C VAL A 34 -1.77 6.79 12.22
N ASP A 35 -1.30 5.71 11.60
CA ASP A 35 -0.36 4.79 12.22
C ASP A 35 0.94 5.51 12.65
N ASP A 36 1.49 5.16 13.81
CA ASP A 36 2.67 5.81 14.41
C ASP A 36 3.91 5.80 13.50
N ARG A 37 3.98 4.86 12.54
CA ARG A 37 5.04 4.81 11.52
C ARG A 37 4.96 5.97 10.52
N PHE A 38 3.84 6.67 10.46
CA PHE A 38 3.61 7.84 9.60
C PHE A 38 3.22 9.07 10.45
N PRO A 39 4.20 9.75 11.09
CA PRO A 39 3.93 10.86 12.01
C PRO A 39 3.17 12.05 11.39
N LYS A 40 3.19 12.18 10.06
CA LYS A 40 2.48 13.21 9.29
C LYS A 40 1.28 12.66 8.52
N ARG A 41 0.78 11.50 8.97
CA ARG A 41 -0.22 10.67 8.29
C ARG A 41 0.25 10.12 6.94
N THR A 42 -0.49 9.19 6.37
CA THR A 42 -0.20 8.63 5.05
C THR A 42 -1.44 8.46 4.18
N ASN A 43 -1.26 8.61 2.87
CA ASN A 43 -2.27 8.22 1.89
C ASN A 43 -2.28 6.69 1.79
N VAL A 44 -3.40 6.05 2.13
CA VAL A 44 -3.54 4.59 2.09
C VAL A 44 -4.31 4.19 0.84
N GLU A 45 -3.68 3.37 0.00
CA GLU A 45 -4.26 2.89 -1.26
C GLU A 45 -4.48 1.38 -1.18
N PHE A 46 -5.67 0.93 -1.57
CA PHE A 46 -6.01 -0.49 -1.70
C PHE A 46 -6.15 -0.82 -3.17
N VAL A 47 -5.24 -1.64 -3.69
CA VAL A 47 -5.12 -1.90 -5.13
C VAL A 47 -5.22 -3.38 -5.44
N THR A 48 -5.77 -3.68 -6.62
CA THR A 48 -5.78 -5.02 -7.21
C THR A 48 -5.07 -4.96 -8.54
N VAL A 49 -4.19 -5.91 -8.80
CA VAL A 49 -3.47 -6.00 -10.08
C VAL A 49 -4.34 -6.70 -11.09
N SER A 50 -4.94 -5.94 -12.00
CA SER A 50 -5.70 -6.46 -13.14
C SER A 50 -4.76 -6.69 -14.33
N GLY A 51 -4.02 -7.80 -14.32
CA GLY A 51 -3.11 -8.16 -15.41
C GLY A 51 -2.24 -9.36 -15.08
N PRO A 52 -1.58 -9.97 -16.09
CA PRO A 52 -0.64 -11.06 -15.84
C PRO A 52 0.51 -10.55 -14.98
N MET A 53 0.71 -11.18 -13.82
CA MET A 53 1.84 -10.87 -12.95
C MET A 53 3.12 -11.41 -13.60
N VAL A 54 3.85 -10.54 -14.29
CA VAL A 54 5.22 -10.85 -14.73
C VAL A 54 6.11 -10.81 -13.50
N LYS A 55 6.56 -11.99 -13.04
CA LYS A 55 7.52 -12.09 -11.95
C LYS A 55 8.88 -11.57 -12.43
N SER A 56 9.17 -10.30 -12.19
CA SER A 56 10.52 -9.76 -12.34
C SER A 56 11.29 -10.02 -11.05
N SER A 57 12.25 -10.94 -11.08
CA SER A 57 13.17 -11.19 -9.98
C SER A 57 14.32 -10.18 -10.01
N SER A 58 14.05 -8.95 -9.58
CA SER A 58 15.09 -7.95 -9.34
C SER A 58 15.22 -7.70 -7.84
N ALA A 59 16.20 -8.37 -7.22
CA ALA A 59 16.63 -8.03 -5.87
C ALA A 59 17.43 -6.71 -5.93
N LEU A 60 16.73 -5.58 -6.04
CA LEU A 60 17.37 -4.28 -5.88
C LEU A 60 17.55 -4.03 -4.38
N ARG A 61 18.69 -4.48 -3.84
CA ARG A 61 19.11 -4.16 -2.49
C ARG A 61 19.69 -2.75 -2.50
N LEU A 62 18.87 -1.75 -2.16
CA LEU A 62 19.36 -0.41 -1.86
C LEU A 62 20.03 -0.46 -0.48
N THR A 63 21.37 -0.52 -0.47
CA THR A 63 22.21 -0.26 0.72
C THR A 63 22.27 1.21 1.03
#